data_AF-A0A7V0J229-F1
#
_entry.id   AF-A0A7V0J229-F1
#
_cell.length_a   1.000
_cell.length_b   1.000
_cell.length_c   1.000
_cell.angle_alpha   90.00
_cell.angle_beta   90.00
_cell.angle_gamma   90.00
#
_symmetry.space_group_name_H-M   'P 1'
#
loop_
_entity.id
_entity.type
_entity.pdbx_description
1 polymer ?
#
loop_
_entity_poly.entity_id
_entity_poly.type
_entity_poly.pdbx_seq_one_letter_code
_entity_poly.pdbx_strand_id
1 'polypeptide(L)'
;MRSEAGFRGAVAAAAVGLLVAGCSAGGVPATQQTGTSTASVGTSTAVSATVSSGASGVSDGLVPAKDPWALATEYGLVSPDGEYVGPTDENGDPLLFEPIEGYGDFSDVDRFDVDTYETTRLVVACVNDHGFAVTLDPDGGVGFGSVASEQNQLAFAVVLACEHGLDIRGPAPLSTVQLEKMYAYMVALAGCLEAQGYSVADPPSLDAYMDSQGNWNPYDGLSVGLDDWVALNRACPQNPVGGYGAWEPGDPIVPMP
;
A
#
# COMPACT_ATOMS: atom_id res chain seq x y z
N MET A 1 51.48 -19.12 -33.75
CA MET A 1 51.24 -17.66 -33.72
C MET A 1 49.82 -17.44 -33.23
N ARG A 2 49.67 -16.60 -32.17
CA ARG A 2 48.45 -16.07 -31.52
C ARG A 2 47.62 -17.09 -30.72
N SER A 3 47.77 -17.20 -29.39
CA SER A 3 47.49 -16.28 -28.25
C SER A 3 46.01 -16.20 -27.86
N GLU A 4 45.78 -16.68 -26.64
CA GLU A 4 44.60 -16.54 -25.78
C GLU A 4 44.29 -15.08 -25.44
N ALA A 5 43.02 -14.76 -25.20
CA ALA A 5 42.62 -13.71 -24.27
C ALA A 5 41.16 -13.92 -23.83
N GLY A 6 40.98 -14.31 -22.56
CA GLY A 6 39.70 -14.25 -21.87
C GLY A 6 39.35 -12.81 -21.51
N PHE A 7 38.07 -12.47 -21.61
CA PHE A 7 37.55 -11.17 -21.22
C PHE A 7 36.61 -11.35 -20.03
N ARG A 8 37.10 -11.00 -18.83
CA ARG A 8 36.29 -10.72 -17.64
C ARG A 8 35.89 -9.25 -17.71
N GLY A 9 34.59 -8.97 -17.85
CA GLY A 9 34.03 -7.61 -17.76
C GLY A 9 33.50 -7.36 -16.35
N ALA A 10 34.06 -6.36 -15.69
CA ALA A 10 33.76 -5.93 -14.33
C ALA A 10 32.46 -5.10 -14.26
N VAL A 11 31.74 -5.25 -13.15
CA VAL A 11 30.63 -4.41 -12.71
C VAL A 11 31.19 -3.06 -12.27
N ALA A 12 30.80 -1.98 -12.94
CA ALA A 12 31.09 -0.62 -12.51
C ALA A 12 29.86 -0.05 -11.80
N ALA A 13 29.97 0.09 -10.47
CA ALA A 13 29.05 0.88 -9.66
C ALA A 13 29.33 2.37 -9.89
N ALA A 14 28.34 3.11 -10.39
CA ALA A 14 28.40 4.56 -10.48
C ALA A 14 27.65 5.16 -9.28
N ALA A 15 28.41 5.66 -8.32
CA ALA A 15 27.92 6.48 -7.22
C ALA A 15 27.63 7.90 -7.74
N VAL A 16 26.37 8.34 -7.63
CA VAL A 16 25.97 9.73 -7.90
C VAL A 16 26.06 10.51 -6.58
N GLY A 17 27.11 11.31 -6.46
CA GLY A 17 27.26 12.29 -5.40
C GLY A 17 26.48 13.56 -5.74
N LEU A 18 25.48 13.91 -4.92
CA LEU A 18 24.78 15.19 -4.99
C LEU A 18 25.50 16.23 -4.13
N LEU A 19 25.91 17.30 -4.81
CA LEU A 19 26.57 18.49 -4.28
C LEU A 19 25.59 19.33 -3.48
N VAL A 20 25.96 19.65 -2.24
CA VAL A 20 25.30 20.64 -1.38
C VAL A 20 25.72 22.04 -1.83
N ALA A 21 24.78 22.82 -2.39
CA ALA A 21 24.96 24.24 -2.64
C ALA A 21 24.40 25.04 -1.45
N GLY A 22 25.31 25.52 -0.59
CA GLY A 22 24.98 26.44 0.49
C GLY A 22 24.81 27.87 -0.01
N CYS A 23 23.70 28.50 0.34
CA CYS A 23 23.51 29.95 0.31
C CYS A 23 22.82 30.35 1.61
N SER A 24 23.51 31.10 2.46
CA SER A 24 22.93 31.75 3.64
C SER A 24 23.46 33.16 3.72
N ALA A 25 22.58 34.11 3.44
CA ALA A 25 22.80 35.54 3.59
C ALA A 25 22.73 35.91 5.08
N GLY A 26 23.56 36.87 5.49
CA GLY A 26 23.71 37.31 6.87
C GLY A 26 22.62 38.24 7.40
N GLY A 27 22.58 38.35 8.72
CA GLY A 27 21.82 39.36 9.47
C GLY A 27 21.82 39.07 10.98
N VAL A 28 22.49 39.92 11.75
CA VAL A 28 22.55 40.02 13.23
C VAL A 28 21.88 41.38 13.58
N PRO A 29 21.31 41.71 14.77
CA PRO A 29 21.61 41.21 16.11
C PRO A 29 20.44 40.90 17.07
N ALA A 30 20.86 40.27 18.17
CA ALA A 30 20.14 39.99 19.39
C ALA A 30 19.53 41.22 20.08
N THR A 31 18.38 41.01 20.73
CA THR A 31 17.91 41.84 21.84
C THR A 31 17.63 40.94 23.03
N GLN A 32 18.28 41.25 24.15
CA GLN A 32 18.09 40.65 25.46
C GLN A 32 16.70 40.99 25.99
N GLN A 33 16.03 40.02 26.61
CA GLN A 33 15.09 40.33 27.68
C GLN A 33 15.18 39.27 28.78
N THR A 34 15.75 39.72 29.89
CA THR A 34 15.73 39.08 31.21
C THR A 34 14.31 39.16 31.79
N GLY A 35 13.82 38.04 32.31
CA GLY A 35 12.52 37.96 32.98
C GLY A 35 12.40 36.68 33.79
N THR A 36 12.96 36.70 34.99
CA THR A 36 12.84 35.66 36.02
C THR A 36 11.39 35.56 36.50
N SER A 37 10.84 34.36 36.66
CA SER A 37 9.83 34.06 37.70
C SER A 37 9.70 32.57 37.96
N THR A 38 9.39 32.30 39.22
CA THR A 38 9.66 31.12 40.03
C THR A 38 8.56 30.06 39.92
N ALA A 39 8.93 28.83 40.30
CA ALA A 39 8.15 27.60 40.31
C ALA A 39 6.75 27.68 40.94
N SER A 40 5.83 26.89 40.39
CA SER A 40 4.70 26.30 41.10
C SER A 40 4.57 24.82 40.73
N VAL A 41 4.61 23.96 41.76
CA VAL A 41 4.43 22.51 41.70
C VAL A 41 2.94 22.18 41.69
N GLY A 42 2.56 21.19 40.89
CA GLY A 42 1.43 20.30 41.15
C GLY A 42 0.20 20.51 40.25
N THR A 43 -0.03 19.57 39.33
CA THR A 43 -1.11 18.57 39.38
C THR A 43 -1.27 17.96 37.98
N SER A 44 -1.22 16.63 37.90
CA SER A 44 -1.42 15.83 36.68
C SER A 44 -2.70 16.25 35.97
N THR A 45 -2.54 16.82 34.77
CA THR A 45 -3.66 17.16 33.89
C THR A 45 -3.62 16.17 32.73
N ALA A 46 -4.77 15.53 32.50
CA ALA A 46 -5.01 14.60 31.41
C ALA A 46 -4.59 15.23 30.07
N VAL A 47 -3.92 14.42 29.24
CA VAL A 47 -3.62 14.76 27.85
C VAL A 47 -4.95 14.88 27.11
N SER A 48 -5.50 16.09 27.07
CA SER A 48 -6.48 16.45 26.07
C SER A 48 -5.69 16.66 24.79
N ALA A 49 -5.68 15.64 23.92
CA ALA A 49 -5.25 15.81 22.55
C ALA A 49 -6.29 16.73 21.88
N THR A 50 -5.98 18.02 21.86
CA THR A 50 -6.64 18.98 20.99
C THR A 50 -6.29 18.57 19.57
N VAL A 51 -7.23 17.90 18.90
CA VAL A 51 -7.28 17.88 17.44
C VAL A 51 -7.34 19.34 17.04
N SER A 52 -6.22 19.89 16.56
CA SER A 52 -6.18 21.24 16.02
C SER A 52 -7.13 21.29 14.84
N SER A 53 -8.30 21.86 15.13
CA SER A 53 -9.37 22.19 14.21
C SER A 53 -8.85 23.17 13.16
N GLY A 54 -8.33 22.61 12.06
CA GLY A 54 -7.97 23.33 10.84
C GLY A 54 -8.66 22.77 9.57
N ALA A 55 -9.42 21.68 9.69
CA ALA A 55 -10.20 21.11 8.59
C ALA A 55 -11.64 20.85 9.08
N SER A 56 -12.57 21.74 8.75
CA SER A 56 -13.99 21.67 9.10
C SER A 56 -14.76 20.58 8.31
N GLY A 57 -14.21 19.38 8.19
CA GLY A 57 -14.80 18.31 7.38
C GLY A 57 -14.42 16.88 7.77
N VAL A 58 -13.63 16.68 8.83
CA VAL A 58 -13.33 15.33 9.32
C VAL A 58 -14.50 14.86 10.19
N SER A 59 -15.17 13.81 9.73
CA SER A 59 -16.36 13.21 10.34
C SER A 59 -16.18 12.78 11.80
N ASP A 60 -17.30 12.70 12.52
CA ASP A 60 -17.42 11.97 13.78
C ASP A 60 -16.99 10.50 13.56
N GLY A 61 -16.13 9.96 14.43
CA GLY A 61 -15.79 8.53 14.44
C GLY A 61 -14.31 8.18 14.26
N LEU A 62 -13.44 9.13 13.90
CA LEU A 62 -11.99 8.88 13.90
C LEU A 62 -11.45 8.88 15.33
N VAL A 63 -10.95 7.74 15.78
CA VAL A 63 -10.31 7.58 17.10
C VAL A 63 -8.81 7.44 16.87
N PRO A 64 -7.97 8.40 17.32
CA PRO A 64 -6.52 8.26 17.23
C PRO A 64 -6.04 6.98 17.90
N ALA A 65 -5.08 6.30 17.27
CA ALA A 65 -4.50 5.08 17.81
C ALA A 65 -3.91 5.34 19.20
N LYS A 66 -4.23 4.48 20.16
CA LYS A 66 -3.73 4.63 21.54
C LYS A 66 -2.20 4.48 21.64
N ASP A 67 -1.65 3.60 20.80
CA ASP A 67 -0.23 3.39 20.62
C ASP A 67 0.09 3.32 19.12
N PRO A 68 0.32 4.48 18.47
CA PRO A 68 0.55 4.54 17.02
C PRO A 68 1.77 3.72 16.57
N TRP A 69 2.79 3.58 17.41
CA TRP A 69 3.98 2.80 17.05
C TRP A 69 3.74 1.29 17.11
N ALA A 70 2.99 0.83 18.12
CA ALA A 70 2.56 -0.57 18.15
C ALA A 70 1.68 -0.90 16.95
N LEU A 71 0.72 -0.02 16.63
CA LEU A 71 -0.17 -0.20 15.48
C LEU A 71 0.58 -0.14 14.15
N ALA A 72 1.55 0.78 14.00
CA ALA A 72 2.41 0.83 12.83
C ALA A 72 3.19 -0.49 12.62
N THR A 73 3.64 -1.13 13.70
CA THR A 73 4.33 -2.42 13.62
C THR A 73 3.36 -3.52 13.16
N GLU A 74 2.15 -3.54 13.72
CA GLU A 74 1.09 -4.47 13.33
C GLU A 74 0.71 -4.33 11.85
N TYR A 75 0.61 -3.09 11.36
CA TYR A 75 0.25 -2.77 9.98
C TYR A 75 1.42 -2.94 9.01
N GLY A 76 2.61 -3.33 9.48
CA GLY A 76 3.81 -3.49 8.65
C GLY A 76 4.37 -2.16 8.12
N LEU A 77 4.07 -1.04 8.80
CA LEU A 77 4.52 0.32 8.45
C LEU A 77 5.86 0.68 9.08
N VAL A 78 6.61 -0.32 9.56
CA VAL A 78 7.96 -0.16 10.11
C VAL A 78 8.92 -0.98 9.25
N SER A 79 9.90 -0.31 8.66
CA SER A 79 10.93 -0.94 7.82
C SER A 79 11.81 -1.90 8.64
N PRO A 80 12.57 -2.79 7.98
CA PRO A 80 13.54 -3.66 8.67
C PRO A 80 14.60 -2.90 9.49
N ASP A 81 14.89 -1.64 9.12
CA ASP A 81 15.83 -0.77 9.84
C ASP A 81 15.16 -0.03 11.02
N GLY A 82 13.86 -0.25 11.24
CA GLY A 82 13.08 0.35 12.32
C GLY A 82 12.49 1.73 11.99
N GLU A 83 12.51 2.14 10.73
CA GLU A 83 11.98 3.44 10.30
C GLU A 83 10.49 3.34 9.98
N TYR A 84 9.70 4.33 10.42
CA TYR A 84 8.29 4.43 10.05
C TYR A 84 8.13 4.91 8.61
N VAL A 85 7.27 4.22 7.84
CA VAL A 85 7.04 4.49 6.40
C VAL A 85 5.57 4.78 6.07
N GLY A 86 4.73 4.94 7.10
CA GLY A 86 3.30 5.23 6.95
C GLY A 86 2.97 6.73 6.93
N PRO A 87 1.68 7.09 7.04
CA PRO A 87 1.25 8.48 7.07
C PRO A 87 1.69 9.21 8.34
N THR A 88 2.14 10.45 8.20
CA THR A 88 2.60 11.29 9.31
C THR A 88 1.78 12.55 9.50
N ASP A 89 1.75 13.08 10.72
CA ASP A 89 1.16 14.38 11.02
C ASP A 89 2.12 15.55 10.65
N GLU A 90 1.75 16.77 11.05
CA GLU A 90 2.56 17.98 10.82
C GLU A 90 3.91 18.00 11.56
N ASN A 91 4.08 17.16 12.58
CA ASN A 91 5.31 17.04 13.37
C ASN A 91 6.20 15.89 12.89
N GLY A 92 5.70 15.07 11.95
CA GLY A 92 6.38 13.86 11.48
C GLY A 92 6.12 12.64 12.36
N ASP A 93 5.17 12.70 13.28
CA ASP A 93 4.77 11.57 14.12
C ASP A 93 3.78 10.65 13.37
N PRO A 94 3.72 9.33 13.66
CA PRO A 94 2.77 8.42 13.04
C PRO A 94 1.32 8.88 13.20
N LEU A 95 0.64 9.11 12.08
CA LEU A 95 -0.77 9.46 12.02
C LEU A 95 -1.59 8.19 11.74
N LEU A 96 -2.05 7.52 12.78
CA LEU A 96 -2.86 6.31 12.67
C LEU A 96 -4.12 6.39 13.54
N PHE A 97 -5.17 5.71 13.10
CA PHE A 97 -6.44 5.57 13.80
C PHE A 97 -6.69 4.11 14.18
N GLU A 98 -7.48 3.90 15.23
CA GLU A 98 -8.06 2.58 15.52
C GLU A 98 -8.88 2.08 14.32
N PRO A 99 -8.96 0.75 14.09
CA PRO A 99 -9.73 0.18 12.98
C PRO A 99 -11.17 0.71 12.91
N ILE A 100 -11.63 1.04 11.71
CA ILE A 100 -12.99 1.52 11.45
C ILE A 100 -13.84 0.35 10.97
N GLU A 101 -14.57 -0.24 11.91
CA GLU A 101 -15.45 -1.38 11.66
C GLU A 101 -16.79 -0.96 11.00
N GLY A 102 -17.57 -1.96 10.55
CA GLY A 102 -18.97 -1.77 10.11
C GLY A 102 -19.19 -1.71 8.60
N TYR A 103 -18.10 -1.78 7.80
CA TYR A 103 -18.18 -1.84 6.33
C TYR A 103 -18.08 -3.27 5.79
N GLY A 104 -17.62 -4.21 6.60
CA GLY A 104 -17.49 -5.63 6.27
C GLY A 104 -16.73 -6.35 7.38
N ASP A 105 -16.81 -7.68 7.37
CA ASP A 105 -16.05 -8.53 8.29
C ASP A 105 -15.64 -9.79 7.52
N PHE A 106 -14.33 -9.98 7.37
CA PHE A 106 -13.70 -11.07 6.64
C PHE A 106 -12.92 -12.01 7.58
N SER A 107 -13.16 -11.93 8.89
CA SER A 107 -12.44 -12.73 9.90
C SER A 107 -12.60 -14.23 9.68
N ASP A 108 -13.71 -14.65 9.07
CA ASP A 108 -14.06 -16.04 8.78
C ASP A 108 -13.77 -16.48 7.34
N VAL A 109 -13.24 -15.60 6.50
CA VAL A 109 -12.88 -15.87 5.11
C VAL A 109 -11.38 -16.20 5.05
N ASP A 110 -11.02 -17.25 4.30
CA ASP A 110 -9.61 -17.50 4.00
C ASP A 110 -9.09 -16.36 3.12
N ARG A 111 -7.93 -15.78 3.45
CA ARG A 111 -7.35 -14.66 2.68
C ARG A 111 -7.24 -14.97 1.19
N PHE A 112 -6.99 -16.23 0.84
CA PHE A 112 -6.93 -16.70 -0.55
C PHE A 112 -8.25 -16.52 -1.30
N ASP A 113 -9.38 -16.55 -0.58
CA ASP A 113 -10.72 -16.46 -1.14
C ASP A 113 -11.32 -15.04 -1.02
N VAL A 114 -10.56 -14.07 -0.50
CA VAL A 114 -11.02 -12.67 -0.39
C VAL A 114 -11.09 -12.03 -1.77
N ASP A 115 -12.24 -11.43 -2.08
CA ASP A 115 -12.42 -10.61 -3.28
C ASP A 115 -11.80 -9.22 -3.05
N THR A 116 -10.62 -9.00 -3.65
CA THR A 116 -9.89 -7.73 -3.49
C THR A 116 -10.67 -6.53 -4.03
N TYR A 117 -11.46 -6.71 -5.10
CA TYR A 117 -12.24 -5.60 -5.67
C TYR A 117 -13.35 -5.19 -4.71
N GLU A 118 -14.06 -6.16 -4.14
CA GLU A 118 -15.10 -5.89 -3.14
C GLU A 118 -14.53 -5.23 -1.89
N THR A 119 -13.39 -5.71 -1.37
CA THR A 119 -12.76 -5.08 -0.21
C THR A 119 -12.35 -3.64 -0.50
N THR A 120 -11.79 -3.34 -1.68
CA THR A 120 -11.47 -1.95 -2.05
C THR A 120 -12.73 -1.09 -2.15
N ARG A 121 -13.81 -1.62 -2.74
CA ARG A 121 -15.10 -0.91 -2.82
C ARG A 121 -15.63 -0.54 -1.43
N LEU A 122 -15.47 -1.42 -0.44
CA LEU A 122 -15.87 -1.18 0.95
C LEU A 122 -14.96 -0.13 1.62
N VAL A 123 -13.65 -0.20 1.40
CA VAL A 123 -12.69 0.83 1.86
C VAL A 123 -13.03 2.20 1.27
N VAL A 124 -13.31 2.29 -0.03
CA VAL A 124 -13.73 3.54 -0.70
C VAL A 124 -15.01 4.09 -0.07
N ALA A 125 -16.00 3.25 0.24
CA ALA A 125 -17.20 3.68 0.93
C ALA A 125 -16.89 4.25 2.32
N CYS A 126 -16.08 3.55 3.11
CA CYS A 126 -15.63 3.97 4.43
C CYS A 126 -14.92 5.33 4.40
N VAL A 127 -13.94 5.49 3.53
CA VAL A 127 -13.15 6.72 3.43
C VAL A 127 -14.01 7.92 2.99
N ASN A 128 -14.98 7.70 2.09
CA ASN A 128 -15.94 8.72 1.66
C ASN A 128 -16.88 9.14 2.79
N ASP A 129 -17.44 8.19 3.54
CA ASP A 129 -18.27 8.47 4.71
C ASP A 129 -17.49 9.22 5.80
N HIS A 130 -16.16 9.08 5.80
CA HIS A 130 -15.27 9.82 6.68
C HIS A 130 -14.82 11.20 6.17
N GLY A 131 -15.32 11.63 5.00
CA GLY A 131 -15.17 13.00 4.49
C GLY A 131 -14.08 13.19 3.42
N PHE A 132 -13.48 12.10 2.93
CA PHE A 132 -12.45 12.16 1.89
C PHE A 132 -12.99 11.64 0.57
N ALA A 133 -13.01 12.50 -0.45
CA ALA A 133 -13.52 12.19 -1.78
C ALA A 133 -12.54 11.28 -2.56
N VAL A 134 -12.45 10.02 -2.18
CA VAL A 134 -11.70 8.99 -2.91
C VAL A 134 -12.60 8.25 -3.90
N THR A 135 -12.00 7.69 -4.94
CA THR A 135 -12.71 6.89 -5.96
C THR A 135 -12.28 5.43 -5.94
N LEU A 136 -13.15 4.54 -6.37
CA LEU A 136 -12.74 3.20 -6.79
C LEU A 136 -12.25 3.32 -8.24
N ASP A 137 -10.96 3.11 -8.44
CA ASP A 137 -10.37 3.17 -9.77
C ASP A 137 -10.78 1.93 -10.58
N PRO A 138 -10.86 2.01 -11.93
CA PRO A 138 -11.36 0.90 -12.74
C PRO A 138 -10.47 -0.36 -12.72
N ASP A 139 -9.26 -0.26 -12.17
CA ASP A 139 -8.34 -1.38 -11.91
C ASP A 139 -8.46 -1.95 -10.48
N GLY A 140 -9.45 -1.49 -9.71
CA GLY A 140 -9.73 -1.96 -8.35
C GLY A 140 -8.90 -1.29 -7.26
N GLY A 141 -8.19 -0.19 -7.57
CA GLY A 141 -7.43 0.63 -6.62
C GLY A 141 -8.24 1.75 -5.96
N VAL A 142 -7.64 2.41 -4.97
CA VAL A 142 -8.19 3.63 -4.34
C VAL A 142 -7.58 4.87 -4.99
N GLY A 143 -8.41 5.66 -5.67
CA GLY A 143 -8.01 6.89 -6.33
C GLY A 143 -8.08 8.11 -5.42
N PHE A 144 -6.97 8.84 -5.30
CA PHE A 144 -6.86 10.07 -4.48
C PHE A 144 -7.01 11.37 -5.29
N GLY A 145 -7.32 11.29 -6.59
CA GLY A 145 -7.27 12.44 -7.50
C GLY A 145 -8.17 13.62 -7.13
N SER A 146 -9.20 13.39 -6.30
CA SER A 146 -10.12 14.43 -5.81
C SER A 146 -9.85 14.86 -4.35
N VAL A 147 -8.86 14.26 -3.68
CA VAL A 147 -8.44 14.65 -2.33
C VAL A 147 -7.45 15.81 -2.43
N ALA A 148 -7.62 16.85 -1.60
CA ALA A 148 -6.68 17.95 -1.55
C ALA A 148 -5.30 17.47 -1.09
N SER A 149 -4.22 17.96 -1.71
CA SER A 149 -2.85 17.51 -1.43
C SER A 149 -2.47 17.57 0.06
N GLU A 150 -2.94 18.61 0.76
CA GLU A 150 -2.72 18.86 2.18
C GLU A 150 -3.42 17.81 3.07
N GLN A 151 -4.43 17.11 2.53
CA GLN A 151 -5.19 16.08 3.21
C GLN A 151 -4.73 14.65 2.88
N ASN A 152 -3.81 14.46 1.93
CA ASN A 152 -3.42 13.12 1.46
C ASN A 152 -2.92 12.21 2.60
N GLN A 153 -2.12 12.73 3.53
CA GLN A 153 -1.62 11.95 4.68
C GLN A 153 -2.77 11.50 5.58
N LEU A 154 -3.70 12.41 5.86
CA LEU A 154 -4.87 12.11 6.68
C LEU A 154 -5.82 11.14 5.98
N ALA A 155 -6.09 11.32 4.69
CA ALA A 155 -6.90 10.41 3.89
C ALA A 155 -6.28 9.00 3.84
N PHE A 156 -4.95 8.92 3.71
CA PHE A 156 -4.24 7.63 3.72
C PHE A 156 -4.31 6.94 5.09
N ALA A 157 -4.20 7.70 6.19
CA ALA A 157 -4.41 7.15 7.53
C ALA A 157 -5.83 6.59 7.73
N VAL A 158 -6.84 7.22 7.13
CA VAL A 158 -8.23 6.71 7.14
C VAL A 158 -8.37 5.46 6.25
N VAL A 159 -7.72 5.41 5.08
CA VAL A 159 -7.67 4.19 4.25
C VAL A 159 -7.16 3.00 5.05
N LEU A 160 -6.04 3.15 5.76
CA LEU A 160 -5.48 2.09 6.59
C LEU A 160 -6.46 1.65 7.69
N ALA A 161 -7.10 2.61 8.38
CA ALA A 161 -8.07 2.29 9.42
C ALA A 161 -9.30 1.55 8.87
N CYS A 162 -9.78 1.92 7.68
CA CYS A 162 -10.87 1.23 6.98
C CYS A 162 -10.44 -0.17 6.50
N GLU A 163 -9.23 -0.33 5.96
CA GLU A 163 -8.68 -1.63 5.53
C GLU A 163 -8.58 -2.62 6.69
N HIS A 164 -8.02 -2.17 7.82
CA HIS A 164 -7.89 -2.99 9.01
C HIS A 164 -9.23 -3.25 9.70
N GLY A 165 -10.23 -2.37 9.52
CA GLY A 165 -11.59 -2.56 10.01
C GLY A 165 -12.38 -3.65 9.28
N LEU A 166 -11.87 -4.19 8.17
CA LEU A 166 -12.45 -5.34 7.47
C LEU A 166 -12.07 -6.70 8.10
N ASP A 167 -11.17 -6.71 9.08
CA ASP A 167 -10.64 -7.91 9.77
C ASP A 167 -10.17 -9.03 8.81
N ILE A 168 -9.49 -8.64 7.73
CA ILE A 168 -8.89 -9.59 6.79
C ILE A 168 -7.67 -10.21 7.46
N ARG A 169 -7.65 -11.54 7.55
CA ARG A 169 -6.51 -12.27 8.11
C ARG A 169 -5.21 -11.90 7.40
N GLY A 170 -4.15 -11.79 8.21
CA GLY A 170 -2.79 -11.57 7.72
C GLY A 170 -2.31 -12.67 6.77
N PRO A 171 -1.22 -12.42 6.02
CA PRO A 171 -0.67 -13.40 5.11
C PRO A 171 -0.25 -14.68 5.84
N ALA A 172 -0.59 -15.83 5.27
CA ALA A 172 -0.14 -17.15 5.68
C ALA A 172 0.51 -17.86 4.49
N PRO A 173 1.47 -18.79 4.71
CA PRO A 173 2.00 -19.61 3.63
C PRO A 173 0.87 -20.35 2.91
N LEU A 174 0.87 -20.29 1.59
CA LEU A 174 -0.11 -21.00 0.77
C LEU A 174 0.10 -22.51 0.88
N SER A 175 -1.01 -23.24 0.99
CA SER A 175 -0.99 -24.70 0.87
C SER A 175 -0.65 -25.13 -0.56
N THR A 176 -0.25 -26.39 -0.74
CA THR A 176 -0.02 -26.99 -2.06
C THR A 176 -1.21 -26.80 -3.01
N VAL A 177 -2.44 -27.03 -2.53
CA VAL A 177 -3.65 -26.89 -3.35
C VAL A 177 -3.88 -25.42 -3.75
N GLN A 178 -3.61 -24.47 -2.85
CA GLN A 178 -3.70 -23.05 -3.16
C GLN A 178 -2.63 -22.63 -4.18
N LEU A 179 -1.39 -23.13 -4.06
CA LEU A 179 -0.33 -22.87 -5.05
C LEU A 179 -0.67 -23.45 -6.43
N GLU A 180 -1.22 -24.66 -6.50
CA GLU A 180 -1.69 -25.26 -7.76
C GLU A 180 -2.81 -24.42 -8.40
N LYS A 181 -3.77 -23.97 -7.59
CA LYS A 181 -4.89 -23.13 -8.06
C LYS A 181 -4.40 -21.76 -8.51
N MET A 182 -3.50 -21.14 -7.75
CA MET A 182 -2.86 -19.88 -8.12
C MET A 182 -2.08 -20.00 -9.42
N TYR A 183 -1.30 -21.07 -9.59
CA TYR A 183 -0.58 -21.34 -10.84
C TYR A 183 -1.53 -21.47 -12.04
N ALA A 184 -2.61 -22.25 -11.90
CA ALA A 184 -3.60 -22.40 -12.96
C ALA A 184 -4.21 -21.04 -13.36
N TYR A 185 -4.49 -20.17 -12.40
CA TYR A 185 -4.97 -18.82 -12.67
C TYR A 185 -3.93 -17.99 -13.40
N MET A 186 -2.67 -18.00 -12.96
CA MET A 186 -1.60 -17.23 -13.60
C MET A 186 -1.35 -17.67 -15.05
N VAL A 187 -1.52 -18.97 -15.37
CA VAL A 187 -1.48 -19.47 -16.75
C VAL A 187 -2.68 -18.98 -17.58
N ALA A 188 -3.89 -18.99 -17.01
CA ALA A 188 -5.07 -18.42 -17.67
C ALA A 188 -4.93 -16.91 -17.90
N LEU A 189 -4.34 -16.21 -16.94
CA LEU A 189 -4.04 -14.78 -16.98
C LEU A 189 -3.02 -14.45 -18.08
N ALA A 190 -1.96 -15.26 -18.23
CA ALA A 190 -1.03 -15.16 -19.35
C ALA A 190 -1.75 -15.24 -20.70
N GLY A 191 -2.66 -16.20 -20.86
CA GLY A 191 -3.49 -16.32 -22.07
C GLY A 191 -4.43 -15.12 -22.29
N CYS A 192 -4.97 -14.52 -21.22
CA CYS A 192 -5.74 -13.28 -21.32
C CYS A 192 -4.91 -12.13 -21.86
N LEU A 193 -3.70 -11.95 -21.34
CA LEU A 193 -2.76 -10.91 -21.76
C LEU A 193 -2.33 -11.06 -23.22
N GLU A 194 -2.06 -12.30 -23.66
CA GLU A 194 -1.77 -12.61 -25.07
C GLU A 194 -2.95 -12.28 -25.99
N ALA A 195 -4.18 -12.57 -25.55
CA ALA A 195 -5.39 -12.22 -26.30
C ALA A 195 -5.61 -10.69 -26.40
N GLN A 196 -5.09 -9.90 -25.46
CA GLN A 196 -5.04 -8.43 -25.53
C GLN A 196 -3.88 -7.91 -26.41
N GLY A 197 -3.03 -8.81 -26.92
CA GLY A 197 -1.92 -8.46 -27.83
C GLY A 197 -0.58 -8.22 -27.15
N TYR A 198 -0.45 -8.54 -25.85
CA TYR A 198 0.81 -8.42 -25.12
C TYR A 198 1.63 -9.71 -25.22
N SER A 199 2.95 -9.57 -25.26
CA SER A 199 3.87 -10.71 -25.14
C SER A 199 4.21 -10.91 -23.68
N VAL A 200 3.97 -12.11 -23.17
CA VAL A 200 4.30 -12.52 -21.79
C VAL A 200 5.46 -13.51 -21.79
N ALA A 201 6.12 -13.68 -20.65
CA ALA A 201 7.10 -14.74 -20.49
C ALA A 201 6.40 -16.11 -20.40
N ASP A 202 7.04 -17.15 -20.93
CA ASP A 202 6.53 -18.52 -20.78
C ASP A 202 6.40 -18.89 -19.30
N PRO A 203 5.30 -19.57 -18.90
CA PRO A 203 5.15 -20.04 -17.53
C PRO A 203 6.24 -21.07 -17.19
N PRO A 204 6.75 -21.09 -15.93
CA PRO A 204 7.59 -22.18 -15.45
C PRO A 204 6.77 -23.48 -15.38
N SER A 205 7.41 -24.63 -15.11
CA SER A 205 6.63 -25.82 -14.75
C SER A 205 5.91 -25.62 -13.41
N LEU A 206 4.81 -26.35 -13.19
CA LEU A 206 4.11 -26.34 -11.90
C LEU A 206 5.06 -26.66 -10.74
N ASP A 207 5.91 -27.68 -10.88
CA ASP A 207 6.91 -28.04 -9.85
C ASP A 207 7.84 -26.86 -9.53
N ALA A 208 8.36 -26.16 -10.55
CA ALA A 208 9.22 -25.00 -10.35
C ALA A 208 8.48 -23.81 -9.72
N TYR A 209 7.19 -23.63 -10.06
CA TYR A 209 6.34 -22.63 -9.43
C TYR A 209 6.12 -22.91 -7.94
N MET A 210 5.83 -24.17 -7.60
CA MET A 210 5.63 -24.60 -6.21
C MET A 210 6.92 -24.52 -5.39
N ASP A 211 8.05 -24.98 -5.95
CA ASP A 211 9.37 -24.91 -5.32
C ASP A 211 9.78 -23.47 -5.01
N SER A 212 9.37 -22.53 -5.86
CA SER A 212 9.61 -21.09 -5.68
C SER A 212 8.53 -20.38 -4.86
N GLN A 213 7.55 -21.10 -4.32
CA GLN A 213 6.42 -20.56 -3.55
C GLN A 213 5.61 -19.51 -4.31
N GLY A 214 5.43 -19.73 -5.62
CA GLY A 214 4.61 -18.87 -6.47
C GLY A 214 5.34 -17.68 -7.08
N ASN A 215 6.67 -17.74 -7.18
CA ASN A 215 7.50 -16.65 -7.69
C ASN A 215 7.50 -16.58 -9.24
N TRP A 216 6.33 -16.31 -9.82
CA TRP A 216 6.14 -15.94 -11.22
C TRP A 216 4.79 -15.25 -11.39
N ASN A 217 4.77 -14.10 -12.06
CA ASN A 217 3.54 -13.40 -12.45
C ASN A 217 3.63 -13.05 -13.95
N PRO A 218 2.60 -13.32 -14.78
CA PRO A 218 2.65 -12.98 -16.21
C PRO A 218 2.71 -11.47 -16.50
N TYR A 219 2.44 -10.63 -15.50
CA TYR A 219 2.69 -9.19 -15.57
C TYR A 219 4.17 -8.81 -15.41
N ASP A 220 5.01 -9.72 -14.92
CA ASP A 220 6.44 -9.46 -14.73
C ASP A 220 7.11 -9.15 -16.08
N GLY A 221 7.66 -7.95 -16.20
CA GLY A 221 8.36 -7.50 -17.41
C GLY A 221 7.44 -6.98 -18.52
N LEU A 222 6.12 -6.90 -18.30
CA LEU A 222 5.24 -6.18 -19.22
C LEU A 222 5.53 -4.68 -19.18
N SER A 223 5.80 -4.10 -20.35
CA SER A 223 5.93 -2.65 -20.52
C SER A 223 4.64 -2.10 -21.09
N VAL A 224 3.74 -1.65 -20.21
CA VAL A 224 2.45 -1.06 -20.57
C VAL A 224 2.46 0.43 -20.20
N GLY A 225 1.94 1.29 -21.08
CA GLY A 225 1.77 2.70 -20.76
C GLY A 225 0.74 2.88 -19.65
N LEU A 226 0.88 3.93 -18.83
CA LEU A 226 -0.08 4.23 -17.75
C LEU A 226 -1.53 4.31 -18.26
N ASP A 227 -1.73 4.86 -19.46
CA ASP A 227 -3.04 5.00 -20.08
C ASP A 227 -3.71 3.65 -20.40
N ASP A 228 -2.92 2.62 -20.72
CA ASP A 228 -3.41 1.29 -21.08
C ASP A 228 -3.48 0.34 -19.87
N TRP A 229 -2.72 0.63 -18.80
CA TRP A 229 -2.61 -0.21 -17.60
C TRP A 229 -3.97 -0.49 -16.96
N VAL A 230 -4.80 0.54 -16.84
CA VAL A 230 -6.13 0.44 -16.21
C VAL A 230 -7.06 -0.45 -17.04
N ALA A 231 -7.10 -0.23 -18.36
CA ALA A 231 -7.93 -1.03 -19.26
C ALA A 231 -7.48 -2.51 -19.28
N LEU A 232 -6.16 -2.74 -19.25
CA LEU A 232 -5.59 -4.08 -19.22
C LEU A 232 -5.89 -4.81 -17.92
N ASN A 233 -5.65 -4.19 -16.75
CA ASN A 233 -5.96 -4.83 -15.47
C ASN A 233 -7.45 -5.10 -15.31
N ARG A 234 -8.32 -4.21 -15.80
CA ARG A 234 -9.76 -4.49 -15.81
C ARG A 234 -10.12 -5.70 -16.68
N ALA A 235 -9.50 -5.84 -17.85
CA ALA A 235 -9.77 -6.95 -18.76
C ALA A 235 -9.15 -8.27 -18.28
N CYS A 236 -7.98 -8.21 -17.66
CA CYS A 236 -7.19 -9.34 -17.19
C CYS A 236 -6.79 -9.14 -15.71
N PRO A 237 -7.71 -9.30 -14.74
CA PRO A 237 -7.41 -8.99 -13.34
C PRO A 237 -6.30 -9.86 -12.77
N GLN A 238 -5.39 -9.28 -11.98
CA GLN A 238 -4.26 -10.01 -11.38
C GLN A 238 -4.68 -11.05 -10.34
N ASN A 239 -5.89 -10.93 -9.79
CA ASN A 239 -6.55 -11.93 -8.96
C ASN A 239 -7.96 -12.20 -9.51
N PRO A 240 -8.52 -13.40 -9.32
CA PRO A 240 -9.89 -13.68 -9.74
C PRO A 240 -10.90 -12.78 -9.04
N VAL A 241 -11.86 -12.24 -9.80
CA VAL A 241 -13.02 -11.53 -9.24
C VAL A 241 -13.79 -12.49 -8.33
N GLY A 242 -14.10 -12.08 -7.11
CA GLY A 242 -14.69 -12.95 -6.09
C GLY A 242 -13.67 -13.75 -5.26
N GLY A 243 -12.37 -13.58 -5.50
CA GLY A 243 -11.31 -14.35 -4.84
C GLY A 243 -11.07 -15.73 -5.47
N TYR A 244 -10.02 -16.44 -5.05
CA TYR A 244 -9.68 -17.73 -5.65
C TYR A 244 -10.72 -18.83 -5.40
N GLY A 245 -11.55 -18.71 -4.36
CA GLY A 245 -12.69 -19.61 -4.13
C GLY A 245 -13.79 -19.48 -5.18
N ALA A 246 -13.88 -18.37 -5.91
CA ALA A 246 -14.92 -18.09 -6.90
C ALA A 246 -14.54 -18.44 -8.35
N TRP A 247 -13.29 -18.86 -8.60
CA TRP A 247 -12.78 -19.22 -9.92
C TRP A 247 -12.29 -20.67 -9.92
N GLU A 248 -12.56 -21.44 -10.98
CA GLU A 248 -12.04 -22.81 -11.11
C GLU A 248 -11.05 -22.96 -12.28
N PRO A 249 -10.04 -23.85 -12.17
CA PRO A 249 -9.12 -24.14 -13.26
C PRO A 249 -9.85 -24.52 -14.56
N GLY A 250 -9.63 -23.70 -15.59
CA GLY A 250 -10.26 -23.85 -16.90
C GLY A 250 -11.39 -22.86 -17.18
N ASP A 251 -11.88 -22.15 -16.15
CA ASP A 251 -12.79 -21.03 -16.34
C ASP A 251 -12.07 -19.86 -17.01
N PRO A 252 -12.78 -19.07 -17.85
CA PRO A 252 -12.20 -17.87 -18.45
C PRO A 252 -11.89 -16.83 -17.38
N ILE A 253 -10.92 -15.96 -17.65
CA ILE A 253 -10.69 -14.75 -16.87
C ILE A 253 -11.91 -13.85 -17.00
N VAL A 254 -12.49 -13.46 -15.86
CA VAL A 254 -13.63 -12.55 -15.79
C VAL A 254 -13.10 -11.12 -15.59
N PRO A 255 -13.51 -10.15 -16.42
CA PRO A 255 -13.13 -8.75 -16.23
C PRO A 255 -13.66 -8.19 -14.90
N MET A 256 -12.93 -7.23 -14.33
CA MET A 256 -13.42 -6.47 -13.18
C MET A 256 -14.68 -5.63 -13.54
N PRO A 257 -15.61 -5.44 -12.58
CA PRO A 257 -16.84 -4.66 -12.79
C PRO A 257 -16.61 -3.17 -13.10
#